data_AF-A0A1I3EGQ9-F1
#
_entry.id   AF-A0A1I3EGQ9-F1
#
_cell.length_a   1.000
_cell.length_b   1.000
_cell.length_c   1.000
_cell.angle_alpha   90.00
_cell.angle_beta   90.00
_cell.angle_gamma   90.00
#
_symmetry.space_group_name_H-M   'P 1'
#
loop_
_entity.id
_entity.type
_entity.pdbx_description
1 polymer ?
#
loop_
_entity_poly.entity_id
_entity_poly.type
_entity_poly.pdbx_seq_one_letter_code
_entity_poly.pdbx_strand_id
1 'polypeptide(L)'
;MNGIIVSLFDYTGNMVRPWADAGFQCYCVDIQHSIRRDRSDGNIHFVWGDARSWLPPDRPLILFAFPPCTHLAVSGARDFAKKSWPMLRDGMDCFHAAYTAANWAGCPFMIENPVGRISGIHGKPNSIFDPCDYGGYLDPPGDEYTKSTCLWTGGGVRYARAASSSAGTGELDAPDAANE
;
A
#
# COMPACT_ATOMS: atom_id res chain seq x y z
N MET A 1 -21.97 0.23 -10.12
CA MET A 1 -20.60 -0.06 -10.58
C MET A 1 -19.82 -0.55 -9.38
N ASN A 2 -19.11 -1.67 -9.48
CA ASN A 2 -18.12 -2.02 -8.46
C ASN A 2 -17.07 -0.90 -8.49
N GLY A 3 -16.72 -0.33 -7.33
CA GLY A 3 -15.79 0.80 -7.26
C GLY A 3 -14.39 0.43 -7.77
N ILE A 4 -13.48 1.40 -7.80
CA ILE A 4 -12.14 1.18 -8.38
C ILE A 4 -11.09 0.96 -7.30
N ILE A 5 -10.02 0.25 -7.67
CA ILE A 5 -8.81 0.05 -6.86
C ILE A 5 -7.67 0.77 -7.55
N VAL A 6 -6.88 1.53 -6.79
CA VAL A 6 -5.71 2.23 -7.33
C VAL A 6 -4.45 1.72 -6.65
N SER A 7 -3.43 1.42 -7.44
CA SER A 7 -2.09 1.04 -6.99
C SER A 7 -1.06 1.97 -7.64
N LEU A 8 -0.45 2.85 -6.85
CA LEU A 8 0.56 3.81 -7.31
C LEU A 8 1.96 3.21 -7.20
N PHE A 9 2.83 3.55 -8.16
CA PHE A 9 4.18 2.99 -8.29
C PHE A 9 4.17 1.46 -8.45
N ASP A 10 3.19 0.95 -9.21
CA ASP A 10 2.99 -0.49 -9.39
C ASP A 10 3.17 -0.93 -10.84
N TYR A 11 4.33 -1.53 -11.10
CA TYR A 11 4.66 -2.12 -12.40
C TYR A 11 4.10 -3.55 -12.59
N THR A 12 3.90 -4.28 -11.50
CA THR A 12 3.63 -5.73 -11.54
C THR A 12 2.15 -6.06 -11.49
N GLY A 13 1.37 -5.27 -10.76
CA GLY A 13 -0.04 -5.48 -10.48
C GLY A 13 -0.32 -6.56 -9.44
N ASN A 14 0.71 -7.12 -8.78
CA ASN A 14 0.53 -8.23 -7.84
C ASN A 14 -0.42 -7.87 -6.69
N MET A 15 -0.33 -6.64 -6.18
CA MET A 15 -1.17 -6.17 -5.07
C MET A 15 -2.66 -6.17 -5.41
N VAL A 16 -2.99 -5.92 -6.68
CA VAL A 16 -4.39 -5.75 -7.11
C VAL A 16 -5.01 -7.01 -7.70
N ARG A 17 -4.23 -8.07 -7.95
CA ARG A 17 -4.76 -9.33 -8.53
C ARG A 17 -5.97 -9.88 -7.77
N PRO A 18 -5.95 -10.02 -6.42
CA PRO A 18 -7.11 -10.55 -5.70
C PRO A 18 -8.36 -9.67 -5.85
N TRP A 19 -8.19 -8.36 -6.05
CA TRP A 19 -9.29 -7.44 -6.28
C TRP A 19 -9.82 -7.53 -7.71
N ALA A 20 -8.93 -7.68 -8.69
CA ALA A 20 -9.30 -7.89 -10.08
C ALA A 20 -10.11 -9.18 -10.25
N ASP A 21 -9.69 -10.26 -9.58
CA ASP A 21 -10.36 -11.57 -9.55
C ASP A 21 -11.74 -11.48 -8.88
N ALA A 22 -11.89 -10.59 -7.88
CA ALA A 22 -13.17 -10.26 -7.27
C ALA A 22 -14.05 -9.31 -8.12
N GLY A 23 -13.61 -8.93 -9.31
CA GLY A 23 -14.39 -8.15 -10.28
C GLY A 23 -14.25 -6.63 -10.15
N PHE A 24 -13.28 -6.11 -9.40
CA PHE A 24 -13.01 -4.67 -9.31
C PHE A 24 -12.13 -4.18 -10.46
N GLN A 25 -12.39 -2.98 -10.96
CA GLN A 25 -11.50 -2.32 -11.92
C GLN A 25 -10.27 -1.78 -11.18
N CYS A 26 -9.08 -2.20 -11.60
CA CYS A 26 -7.83 -1.90 -10.93
C CYS A 26 -6.92 -1.07 -11.82
N TYR A 27 -6.34 0.01 -11.30
CA TYR A 27 -5.42 0.88 -12.02
C TYR A 27 -4.04 0.85 -11.38
N CYS A 28 -3.07 0.26 -12.07
CA CYS A 28 -1.67 0.20 -11.68
C CYS A 28 -0.89 1.31 -12.40
N VAL A 29 -0.53 2.36 -11.67
CA VAL A 29 0.08 3.57 -12.22
C VAL A 29 1.58 3.57 -11.97
N ASP A 30 2.38 3.66 -13.03
CA ASP A 30 3.83 3.74 -12.94
C ASP A 30 4.43 4.37 -14.20
N ILE A 31 5.51 5.14 -14.05
CA ILE A 31 6.24 5.75 -15.17
C ILE A 31 6.96 4.72 -16.06
N GLN A 32 7.12 3.49 -15.58
CA GLN A 32 7.75 2.38 -16.31
C GLN A 32 6.80 1.69 -17.29
N HIS A 33 5.49 1.94 -17.22
CA HIS A 33 4.55 1.44 -18.22
C HIS A 33 4.75 2.11 -19.58
N SER A 34 4.20 1.54 -20.65
CA SER A 34 4.38 2.13 -21.98
C SER A 34 3.39 3.26 -22.22
N ILE A 35 3.88 4.44 -22.62
CA ILE A 35 3.03 5.54 -23.11
C ILE A 35 2.29 5.17 -24.40
N ARG A 36 2.87 4.25 -25.19
CA ARG A 36 2.44 3.96 -26.57
C ARG A 36 1.63 2.68 -26.71
N ARG A 37 1.65 1.83 -25.68
CA ARG A 37 1.06 0.50 -25.73
C ARG A 37 0.32 0.25 -24.44
N ASP A 38 -0.99 0.29 -24.54
CA ASP A 38 -1.86 -0.10 -23.45
C ASP A 38 -1.56 -1.55 -23.07
N ARG A 39 -1.51 -1.79 -21.76
CA ARG A 39 -1.31 -3.12 -21.18
C ARG A 39 -2.44 -3.33 -20.18
N SER A 40 -3.11 -4.45 -20.31
CA SER A 40 -4.16 -4.88 -19.38
C SER A 40 -4.07 -6.38 -19.15
N ASP A 41 -4.50 -6.83 -17.97
CA ASP A 41 -4.64 -8.23 -17.62
C ASP A 41 -5.94 -8.40 -16.83
N GLY A 42 -6.96 -9.00 -17.45
CA GLY A 42 -8.32 -9.02 -16.90
C GLY A 42 -8.83 -7.61 -16.58
N ASN A 43 -9.16 -7.36 -15.31
CA ASN A 43 -9.62 -6.05 -14.81
C ASN A 43 -8.48 -5.12 -14.36
N ILE A 44 -7.22 -5.48 -14.61
CA ILE A 44 -6.05 -4.67 -14.26
C ILE A 44 -5.62 -3.84 -15.46
N HIS A 45 -5.66 -2.52 -15.30
CA HIS A 45 -5.17 -1.53 -16.26
C HIS A 45 -3.78 -1.06 -15.84
N PHE A 46 -2.76 -1.29 -16.67
CA PHE A 46 -1.40 -0.82 -16.42
C PHE A 46 -1.21 0.52 -17.14
N VAL A 47 -1.22 1.59 -16.35
CA VAL A 47 -1.33 2.97 -16.82
C VAL A 47 0.03 3.65 -16.69
N TRP A 48 0.54 4.16 -17.80
CA TRP A 48 1.66 5.09 -17.72
C TRP A 48 1.22 6.39 -17.06
N GLY A 49 1.92 6.80 -16.00
CA GLY A 49 1.64 8.05 -15.32
C GLY A 49 2.59 8.32 -14.17
N ASP A 50 2.82 9.60 -13.90
CA ASP A 50 3.50 10.06 -12.70
C ASP A 50 2.48 10.13 -11.56
N ALA A 51 2.65 9.30 -10.54
CA ALA A 51 1.79 9.23 -9.36
C ALA A 51 1.68 10.55 -8.58
N ARG A 52 2.60 11.51 -8.82
CA ARG A 52 2.54 12.87 -8.23
C ARG A 52 1.49 13.76 -8.86
N SER A 53 1.02 13.42 -10.06
CA SER A 53 0.06 14.24 -10.82
C SER A 53 -1.09 13.45 -11.42
N TRP A 54 -1.01 12.12 -11.44
CA TRP A 54 -2.05 11.28 -12.00
C TRP A 54 -3.33 11.34 -11.15
N LEU A 55 -4.47 11.42 -11.83
CA LEU A 55 -5.79 11.45 -11.20
C LEU A 55 -6.59 10.21 -11.62
N PRO A 56 -7.23 9.53 -10.66
CA PRO A 56 -8.08 8.40 -10.98
C PRO A 56 -9.36 8.84 -11.69
N PRO A 57 -9.96 7.96 -12.52
CA PRO A 57 -11.21 8.25 -13.22
C PRO A 57 -12.42 8.36 -12.28
N ASP A 58 -12.34 7.80 -11.08
CA ASP A 58 -13.34 7.88 -10.02
C ASP A 58 -12.66 7.83 -8.65
N ARG A 59 -13.39 8.07 -7.56
CA ARG A 59 -12.89 7.92 -6.20
C ARG A 59 -12.55 6.45 -5.91
N PRO A 60 -11.30 6.13 -5.51
CA PRO A 60 -10.92 4.76 -5.16
C PRO A 60 -11.65 4.26 -3.90
N LEU A 61 -11.97 2.97 -3.88
CA LEU A 61 -12.42 2.29 -2.66
C LEU A 61 -11.26 2.08 -1.68
N ILE A 62 -10.06 1.85 -2.22
CA ILE A 62 -8.80 1.76 -1.48
C ILE A 62 -7.65 2.14 -2.41
N LEU A 63 -6.62 2.74 -1.83
CA LEU A 63 -5.38 3.09 -2.53
C LEU A 63 -4.18 2.35 -1.92
N PHE A 64 -3.41 1.69 -2.77
CA PHE A 64 -2.11 1.13 -2.45
C PHE A 64 -1.00 1.98 -3.07
N ALA A 65 0.16 2.07 -2.42
CA ALA A 65 1.32 2.73 -3.01
C ALA A 65 2.64 2.09 -2.56
N PHE A 66 3.57 1.98 -3.52
CA PHE A 66 4.90 1.40 -3.33
C PHE A 66 6.00 2.35 -3.80
N PRO A 67 6.08 3.58 -3.24
CA PRO A 67 6.98 4.62 -3.73
C PRO A 67 8.46 4.17 -3.73
N PRO A 68 9.27 4.63 -4.72
CA PRO A 68 10.68 4.24 -4.84
C PRO A 68 11.46 4.45 -3.54
N CYS A 69 12.12 3.38 -3.06
CA CYS A 69 12.79 3.37 -1.76
C CYS A 69 14.32 3.29 -1.82
N THR A 70 14.92 3.18 -3.02
CA THR A 70 16.38 3.00 -3.20
C THR A 70 17.19 4.05 -2.44
N HIS A 71 16.73 5.31 -2.44
CA HIS A 71 17.42 6.40 -1.75
C HIS A 71 16.98 6.62 -0.30
N LEU A 72 15.94 5.91 0.15
CA LEU A 72 15.32 6.04 1.48
C LEU A 72 15.73 4.92 2.43
N ALA A 73 15.83 3.69 1.93
CA ALA A 73 16.02 2.48 2.73
C ALA A 73 17.44 2.35 3.31
N VAL A 74 17.54 1.83 4.54
CA VAL A 74 18.83 1.55 5.20
C VAL A 74 19.50 0.26 4.74
N SER A 75 18.78 -0.64 4.06
CA SER A 75 19.36 -1.88 3.51
C SER A 75 20.51 -1.63 2.51
N GLY A 76 20.57 -0.41 1.94
CA GLY A 76 21.70 0.09 1.14
C GLY A 76 22.54 1.17 1.83
N ALA A 77 22.61 1.21 3.17
CA ALA A 77 23.31 2.25 3.92
C ALA A 77 24.79 2.41 3.54
N ARG A 78 25.46 1.30 3.20
CA ARG A 78 26.84 1.28 2.71
C ARG A 78 27.08 2.16 1.47
N ASP A 79 26.05 2.35 0.66
CA ASP A 79 26.12 3.14 -0.57
C ASP A 79 25.64 4.58 -0.37
N PHE A 80 25.37 5.04 0.86
CA PHE A 80 24.88 6.40 1.12
C PHE A 80 25.79 7.49 0.55
N ALA A 81 27.11 7.26 0.48
CA ALA A 81 28.05 8.19 -0.17
C ALA A 81 27.84 8.31 -1.69
N LYS A 82 27.29 7.26 -2.33
CA LYS A 82 26.93 7.23 -3.77
C LYS A 82 25.47 7.60 -4.02
N LYS A 83 24.61 7.44 -3.02
CA LYS A 83 23.20 7.85 -3.10
C LYS A 83 23.14 9.36 -3.22
N SER A 84 22.43 9.85 -4.24
CA SER A 84 22.36 11.27 -4.48
C SER A 84 21.29 11.95 -3.61
N TRP A 85 21.61 13.16 -3.15
CA TRP A 85 20.68 14.02 -2.43
C TRP A 85 19.42 14.36 -3.25
N PRO A 86 19.53 14.67 -4.56
CA PRO A 86 18.35 14.87 -5.41
C PRO A 86 17.42 13.66 -5.47
N MET A 87 17.96 12.44 -5.55
CA MET A 87 17.14 11.23 -5.60
C MET A 87 16.57 10.85 -4.23
N LEU A 88 17.24 11.22 -3.13
CA LEU A 88 16.64 11.17 -1.80
C LEU A 88 15.40 12.06 -1.73
N ARG A 89 15.51 13.30 -2.21
CA ARG A 89 14.38 14.24 -2.28
C ARG A 89 13.25 13.71 -3.14
N ASP A 90 13.56 13.21 -4.33
CA ASP A 90 12.57 12.65 -5.26
C ASP A 90 11.80 11.47 -4.63
N GLY A 91 12.51 10.56 -3.94
CA GLY A 91 11.87 9.46 -3.20
C GLY A 91 10.96 9.95 -2.07
N MET A 92 11.38 10.99 -1.33
CA MET A 92 10.53 11.63 -0.31
C MET A 92 9.27 12.24 -0.95
N ASP A 93 9.43 12.99 -2.04
CA ASP A 93 8.34 13.64 -2.76
C ASP A 93 7.35 12.59 -3.31
N CYS A 94 7.84 11.46 -3.80
CA CYS A 94 6.98 10.34 -4.24
C CYS A 94 6.15 9.76 -3.08
N PHE A 95 6.76 9.55 -1.91
CA PHE A 95 6.06 9.08 -0.72
C PHE A 95 4.99 10.10 -0.28
N HIS A 96 5.36 11.37 -0.19
CA HIS A 96 4.43 12.44 0.21
C HIS A 96 3.28 12.63 -0.80
N ALA A 97 3.54 12.43 -2.08
CA ALA A 97 2.51 12.47 -3.11
C ALA A 97 1.49 11.34 -2.95
N ALA A 98 1.94 10.10 -2.72
CA ALA A 98 1.03 8.99 -2.43
C ALA A 98 0.16 9.27 -1.20
N TYR A 99 0.76 9.77 -0.12
CA TYR A 99 0.04 10.13 1.09
C TYR A 99 -0.98 11.25 0.85
N THR A 100 -0.59 12.29 0.12
CA THR A 100 -1.48 13.41 -0.20
C THR A 100 -2.63 12.97 -1.10
N ALA A 101 -2.34 12.17 -2.13
CA ALA A 101 -3.35 11.63 -3.04
C ALA A 101 -4.39 10.78 -2.29
N ALA A 102 -3.93 9.91 -1.39
CA ALA A 102 -4.81 9.07 -0.60
C ALA A 102 -5.74 9.87 0.34
N ASN A 103 -5.18 10.85 1.05
CA ASN A 103 -5.95 11.73 1.93
C ASN A 103 -6.92 12.62 1.14
N TRP A 104 -6.48 13.15 0.00
CA TRP A 104 -7.33 13.99 -0.86
C TRP A 104 -8.49 13.19 -1.47
N ALA A 105 -8.24 11.95 -1.89
CA ALA A 105 -9.29 11.03 -2.34
C ALA A 105 -10.25 10.62 -1.20
N GLY A 106 -9.88 10.87 0.06
CA GLY A 106 -10.66 10.50 1.24
C GLY A 106 -10.91 8.99 1.34
N CYS A 107 -10.00 8.17 0.81
CA CYS A 107 -10.17 6.72 0.76
C CYS A 107 -9.26 6.02 1.80
N PRO A 108 -9.62 4.81 2.25
CA PRO A 108 -8.70 3.92 2.93
C PRO A 108 -7.42 3.72 2.12
N PHE A 109 -6.26 3.64 2.78
CA PHE A 109 -4.99 3.46 2.07
C PHE A 109 -3.94 2.67 2.82
N MET A 110 -2.97 2.15 2.07
CA MET A 110 -1.73 1.55 2.56
C MET A 110 -0.56 1.99 1.67
N ILE A 111 0.46 2.56 2.29
CA ILE A 111 1.72 2.95 1.64
C ILE A 111 2.84 2.13 2.25
N GLU A 112 3.55 1.38 1.42
CA GLU A 112 4.69 0.57 1.85
C GLU A 112 6.00 1.29 1.55
N ASN A 113 6.91 1.24 2.52
CA ASN A 113 8.31 1.56 2.29
C ASN A 113 9.18 0.79 3.28
N PRO A 114 10.38 0.31 2.90
CA PRO A 114 11.28 -0.36 3.82
C PRO A 114 11.70 0.51 5.01
N VAL A 115 12.22 -0.12 6.06
CA VAL A 115 12.88 0.62 7.15
C VAL A 115 13.94 1.56 6.56
N GLY A 116 13.86 2.83 6.94
CA GLY A 116 14.52 3.89 6.20
C GLY A 116 14.32 5.28 6.81
N ARG A 117 14.62 6.30 6.01
CA ARG A 117 14.53 7.71 6.40
C ARG A 117 13.10 8.23 6.54
N ILE A 118 12.11 7.59 5.91
CA ILE A 118 10.71 8.05 5.92
C ILE A 118 10.14 8.15 7.33
N SER A 119 10.44 7.20 8.22
CA SER A 119 9.89 7.20 9.59
C SER A 119 10.32 8.42 10.42
N GLY A 120 11.52 8.96 10.17
CA GLY A 120 12.01 10.17 10.81
C GLY A 120 11.48 11.47 10.19
N ILE A 121 10.89 11.41 9.00
CA ILE A 121 10.42 12.58 8.23
C ILE A 121 8.90 12.69 8.30
N HIS A 122 8.21 11.61 7.97
CA HIS A 122 6.75 11.56 7.88
C HIS A 122 6.09 11.15 9.20
N GLY A 123 6.82 10.44 10.06
CA GLY A 123 6.30 9.85 11.29
C GLY A 123 6.36 8.33 11.27
N LYS A 124 6.12 7.73 12.44
CA LYS A 124 6.24 6.28 12.61
C LYS A 124 5.20 5.53 11.75
N PRO A 125 5.56 4.37 11.18
CA PRO A 125 4.60 3.52 10.50
C PRO A 125 3.56 2.95 11.49
N ASN A 126 2.40 2.57 10.96
CA ASN A 126 1.34 1.92 11.72
C ASN A 126 1.68 0.46 12.04
N SER A 127 2.42 -0.21 11.14
CA SER A 127 2.89 -1.57 11.32
C SER A 127 4.23 -1.81 10.60
N ILE A 128 4.99 -2.78 11.11
CA ILE A 128 6.25 -3.24 10.52
C ILE A 128 6.16 -4.75 10.39
N PHE A 129 6.57 -5.31 9.26
CA PHE A 129 6.56 -6.75 9.02
C PHE A 129 7.76 -7.17 8.16
N ASP A 130 8.07 -8.46 8.12
CA ASP A 130 9.03 -9.03 7.18
C ASP A 130 8.29 -9.90 6.15
N PRO A 131 8.45 -9.69 4.82
CA PRO A 131 7.78 -10.50 3.81
C PRO A 131 7.95 -12.01 4.00
N CYS A 132 9.13 -12.45 4.46
CA CYS A 132 9.38 -13.87 4.69
C CYS A 132 8.48 -14.49 5.78
N ASP A 133 7.95 -13.69 6.71
CA ASP A 133 6.99 -14.14 7.71
C ASP A 133 5.67 -14.65 7.07
N TYR A 134 5.41 -14.25 5.82
CA TYR A 134 4.21 -14.60 5.06
C TYR A 134 4.50 -15.53 3.88
N GLY A 135 5.75 -15.94 3.67
CA GLY A 135 6.17 -16.78 2.55
C GLY A 135 5.43 -18.12 2.47
N GLY A 136 4.97 -18.63 3.62
CA GLY A 136 4.14 -19.84 3.71
C GLY A 136 2.71 -19.70 3.15
N TYR A 137 2.24 -18.49 2.87
CA TYR A 137 0.94 -18.24 2.22
C TYR A 137 1.02 -18.18 0.69
N LEU A 138 2.23 -18.22 0.12
CA LEU A 138 2.43 -18.31 -1.32
C LEU A 138 2.18 -19.75 -1.80
N ASP A 139 1.78 -19.90 -3.07
CA ASP A 139 1.65 -21.20 -3.74
C ASP A 139 2.47 -21.19 -5.05
N PRO A 140 3.60 -21.92 -5.13
CA PRO A 140 4.21 -22.67 -4.03
C PRO A 140 4.76 -21.74 -2.93
N PRO A 141 4.92 -22.23 -1.68
CA PRO A 141 5.58 -21.46 -0.63
C PRO A 141 6.96 -20.96 -1.07
N GLY A 142 7.28 -19.72 -0.72
CA GLY A 142 8.53 -19.08 -1.15
C GLY A 142 8.74 -17.72 -0.48
N ASP A 143 9.83 -17.04 -0.83
CA ASP A 143 10.30 -15.77 -0.25
C ASP A 143 10.97 -15.92 1.14
N GLU A 144 12.25 -16.32 1.13
CA GLU A 144 13.12 -16.34 2.32
C GLU A 144 13.81 -14.98 2.56
N TYR A 145 13.51 -13.97 1.75
CA TYR A 145 14.24 -12.71 1.78
C TYR A 145 13.77 -11.85 2.97
N THR A 146 14.64 -11.73 3.96
CA THR A 146 14.40 -10.84 5.11
C THR A 146 14.51 -9.38 4.68
N LYS A 147 13.39 -8.67 4.73
CA LYS A 147 13.29 -7.25 4.43
C LYS A 147 12.25 -6.61 5.33
N SER A 148 12.67 -6.23 6.54
CA SER A 148 11.82 -5.44 7.43
C SER A 148 11.27 -4.21 6.71
N THR A 149 9.96 -4.21 6.54
CA THR A 149 9.23 -3.19 5.81
C THR A 149 8.13 -2.56 6.64
N CYS A 150 7.80 -1.32 6.32
CA CYS A 150 6.93 -0.46 7.09
C CYS A 150 5.67 -0.12 6.28
N LEU A 151 4.52 -0.10 6.97
CA LEU A 151 3.25 0.29 6.39
C LEU A 151 2.72 1.54 7.08
N TRP A 152 2.40 2.56 6.28
CA TRP A 152 1.60 3.71 6.69
C TRP A 152 0.19 3.54 6.16
N THR A 153 -0.77 3.49 7.07
CA THR A 153 -2.19 3.27 6.77
C THR A 153 -3.06 4.37 7.34
N GLY A 154 -4.18 4.62 6.68
CA GLY A 154 -5.11 5.66 7.06
C GLY A 154 -6.44 5.53 6.33
N GLY A 155 -7.28 6.57 6.44
CA GLY A 155 -8.59 6.57 5.77
C GLY A 155 -9.58 5.51 6.28
N GLY A 156 -9.36 4.95 7.47
CA GLY A 156 -10.28 4.01 8.11
C GLY A 156 -10.05 2.52 7.83
N VAL A 157 -8.88 2.11 7.32
CA VAL A 157 -8.51 0.68 7.24
C VAL A 157 -8.43 0.09 8.65
N ARG A 158 -9.49 -0.58 9.11
CA ARG A 158 -9.37 -1.54 10.22
C ARG A 158 -8.92 -2.85 9.61
N TYR A 159 -7.66 -3.22 9.81
CA TYR A 159 -7.23 -4.59 9.56
C TYR A 159 -8.19 -5.51 10.32
N ALA A 160 -8.87 -6.42 9.61
CA ALA A 160 -9.55 -7.52 10.26
C ALA A 160 -8.46 -8.31 11.00
N ARG A 161 -8.35 -8.07 12.31
CA ARG A 161 -7.57 -8.94 13.18
C ARG A 161 -8.15 -10.32 12.93
N ALA A 162 -7.30 -11.27 12.51
CA ALA A 162 -7.72 -12.64 12.25
C ALA A 162 -8.65 -13.06 13.38
N ALA A 163 -9.90 -13.42 13.04
CA ALA A 163 -10.90 -13.75 14.02
C ALA A 163 -10.34 -14.88 14.88
N SER A 164 -9.99 -14.58 16.13
CA SER A 164 -9.71 -15.62 17.10
C SER A 164 -11.01 -16.38 17.28
N SER A 165 -11.06 -17.61 16.78
CA SER A 165 -12.15 -18.53 17.03
C SER A 165 -12.15 -18.90 18.51
N SER A 166 -12.80 -18.08 19.32
CA SER A 166 -13.29 -18.51 20.62
C SER A 166 -14.80 -18.33 20.61
N ALA A 167 -15.51 -19.41 20.26
CA ALA A 167 -16.91 -19.54 20.55
C ALA A 167 -17.08 -19.50 22.08
N GLY A 168 -17.59 -18.38 22.59
CA GLY A 168 -18.03 -18.19 23.96
C GLY A 168 -19.52 -17.90 23.95
N THR A 169 -20.30 -18.83 24.49
CA THR A 169 -21.76 -18.83 24.58
C THR A 169 -22.25 -17.93 25.72
N GLY A 170 -23.31 -17.14 25.46
CA GLY A 170 -24.16 -16.45 26.47
C GLY A 170 -23.48 -15.25 27.13
N GLU A 171 -24.09 -14.09 27.33
CA GLU A 171 -25.46 -13.82 27.79
C GLU A 171 -25.77 -12.34 27.46
N LEU A 172 -27.02 -12.05 27.09
CA LEU A 172 -27.47 -10.69 26.77
C LEU A 172 -27.87 -9.98 28.07
N ASP A 173 -27.03 -9.09 28.57
CA ASP A 173 -27.42 -8.17 29.64
C ASP A 173 -28.17 -6.96 29.05
N ALA A 174 -29.37 -6.75 29.59
CA ALA A 174 -30.28 -5.66 29.28
C ALA A 174 -29.72 -4.29 29.68
N PRO A 175 -30.14 -3.19 29.04
CA PRO A 175 -29.69 -1.86 29.41
C PRO A 175 -30.32 -1.44 30.74
N ASP A 176 -29.48 -1.17 31.74
CA ASP A 176 -29.92 -0.58 32.99
C ASP A 176 -30.32 0.89 32.77
N ALA A 177 -31.54 1.20 33.15
CA ALA A 177 -32.12 2.52 33.12
C ALA A 177 -31.72 3.30 34.38
N ALA A 178 -31.37 4.58 34.19
CA ALA A 178 -31.38 5.67 35.17
C ALA A 178 -30.39 5.58 36.36
N ASN A 179 -29.55 6.61 36.50
CA ASN A 179 -29.73 7.64 37.54
C ASN A 179 -28.71 8.78 37.38
N GLU A 180 -29.25 10.00 37.48
CA GLU A 180 -28.65 11.32 37.82
C GLU A 180 -27.52 11.93 36.96
#